data_AF-A0AAE0M467-F1
#
_entry.id   AF-A0AAE0M467-F1
#
_cell.length_a   1.000
_cell.length_b   1.000
_cell.length_c   1.000
_cell.angle_alpha   90.00
_cell.angle_beta   90.00
_cell.angle_gamma   90.00
#
_symmetry.space_group_name_H-M   'P 1'
#
loop_
_entity.id
_entity.type
_entity.pdbx_description
1 polymer ?
#
loop_
_entity_poly.entity_id
_entity_poly.type
_entity_poly.pdbx_seq_one_letter_code
_entity_poly.pdbx_strand_id
1 'polypeptide(L)'
;MVSDVEFDIPCTMRWLKLKALDNSGNKNSEMTDSVEITKSVSISSTDFNHRVSELSKENAEKAHVDTSVKGAYACVEASVSAGYENSSVMKELLASTKDTTYKQDIKTTSSEKRSFKIGAGDQLNFYQRVFEGPGISCRLEMTQVSSNPNLESEYEKVMMHVRARPQRFIKSMDVAWGEREVDRPENYVHELEEGSADTNCGHKGHYVWMVPEWTYNRDEAATSFDIQIGAESPNMKDLAKGAGGAFRYVHTAHDGYNPERVVDARLIRTGPPLIGGSRDINQGRGGDFLYLAYKVF
;
A
#
# COMPACT_ATOMS: atom_id res chain seq x y z
N MET A 1 -23.36 7.95 1.81
CA MET A 1 -22.39 7.01 1.19
C MET A 1 -21.38 7.89 0.50
N VAL A 2 -20.09 7.79 0.82
CA VAL A 2 -19.09 8.65 0.18
C VAL A 2 -18.72 8.03 -1.16
N SER A 3 -18.78 8.84 -2.23
CA SER A 3 -18.58 8.36 -3.60
C SER A 3 -17.09 8.30 -3.96
N ASP A 4 -16.76 7.40 -4.90
CA ASP A 4 -15.45 7.37 -5.54
C ASP A 4 -15.27 8.62 -6.42
N VAL A 5 -14.02 9.04 -6.61
CA VAL A 5 -13.62 10.19 -7.44
C VAL A 5 -12.68 9.70 -8.52
N GLU A 6 -12.87 10.18 -9.75
CA GLU A 6 -12.07 9.81 -10.92
C GLU A 6 -11.32 11.03 -11.46
N PHE A 7 -10.05 10.86 -11.81
CA PHE A 7 -9.21 11.92 -12.35
C PHE A 7 -7.97 11.38 -13.06
N ASP A 8 -7.28 12.28 -13.77
CA ASP A 8 -6.08 11.94 -14.53
C ASP A 8 -4.82 12.44 -13.81
N ILE A 9 -3.82 11.56 -13.71
CA ILE A 9 -2.47 11.92 -13.28
C ILE A 9 -1.58 12.04 -14.52
N PRO A 10 -0.94 13.21 -14.75
CA PRO A 10 0.00 13.37 -15.84
C PRO A 10 1.28 12.60 -15.55
N CYS A 11 1.62 11.70 -16.46
CA CYS A 11 2.85 10.92 -16.48
C CYS A 11 3.61 11.18 -17.79
N THR A 12 4.85 10.72 -17.85
CA THR A 12 5.71 10.85 -19.02
C THR A 12 6.26 9.50 -19.44
N MET A 13 6.28 9.28 -20.74
CA MET A 13 6.98 8.18 -21.37
C MET A 13 8.16 8.72 -22.15
N ARG A 14 9.37 8.17 -21.93
CA ARG A 14 10.57 8.61 -22.63
C ARG A 14 11.49 7.45 -22.96
N TRP A 15 12.48 7.72 -23.82
CA TRP A 15 13.57 6.81 -24.08
C TRP A 15 14.73 7.06 -23.12
N LEU A 16 15.24 5.99 -22.50
CA LEU A 16 16.49 5.98 -21.75
C LEU A 16 17.57 5.35 -22.62
N LYS A 17 18.65 6.09 -22.87
CA LYS A 17 19.81 5.56 -23.59
C LYS A 17 20.54 4.55 -22.70
N LEU A 18 20.64 3.30 -23.17
CA LEU A 18 21.35 2.23 -22.47
C LEU A 18 22.82 2.19 -22.87
N LYS A 19 23.10 2.25 -24.18
CA LYS A 19 24.45 2.09 -24.73
C LYS A 19 24.55 2.70 -26.12
N ALA A 20 25.70 3.26 -26.46
CA ALA A 20 26.08 3.57 -27.83
C ALA A 20 27.14 2.56 -28.28
N LEU A 21 26.93 1.94 -29.43
CA LEU A 21 27.85 1.00 -30.06
C LEU A 21 28.37 1.61 -31.35
N ASP A 22 29.69 1.63 -31.49
CA ASP A 22 30.37 2.29 -32.60
C ASP A 22 31.34 1.29 -33.27
N ASN A 23 31.00 0.86 -34.48
CA ASN A 23 31.83 0.03 -35.34
C ASN A 23 32.33 0.83 -36.57
N SER A 24 32.31 2.17 -36.50
CA SER A 24 32.72 3.05 -37.61
C SER A 24 34.19 2.88 -38.00
N GLY A 25 35.05 2.50 -37.05
CA GLY A 25 36.47 2.25 -37.27
C GLY A 25 36.80 0.95 -38.01
N ASN A 26 35.83 0.03 -38.12
CA ASN A 26 36.03 -1.30 -38.70
C ASN A 26 35.25 -1.44 -40.01
N LYS A 27 35.99 -1.54 -41.11
CA LYS A 27 35.39 -1.55 -42.46
C LYS A 27 35.06 -2.94 -42.99
N ASN A 28 35.52 -4.01 -42.32
CA ASN A 28 35.51 -5.35 -42.90
C ASN A 28 34.94 -6.45 -42.01
N SER A 29 34.60 -6.18 -40.74
CA SER A 29 33.99 -7.20 -39.88
C SER A 29 32.86 -6.69 -39.00
N GLU A 30 31.92 -7.61 -38.74
CA GLU A 30 30.86 -7.43 -37.76
C GLU A 30 31.44 -7.38 -36.35
N MET A 31 30.86 -6.55 -35.49
CA MET A 31 31.08 -6.58 -34.05
C MET A 31 29.87 -7.20 -33.37
N THR A 32 30.09 -8.06 -32.37
CA THR A 32 29.03 -8.51 -31.47
C THR A 32 29.25 -7.87 -30.11
N ASP A 33 28.19 -7.29 -29.54
CA ASP A 33 28.21 -6.76 -28.19
C ASP A 33 26.86 -7.06 -27.52
N SER A 34 26.79 -6.88 -26.21
CA SER A 34 25.58 -7.07 -25.42
C SER A 34 25.15 -5.80 -24.70
N VAL A 35 23.84 -5.70 -24.50
CA VAL A 35 23.17 -4.65 -23.72
C VAL A 35 22.33 -5.33 -22.65
N GLU A 36 22.43 -4.84 -21.42
CA GLU A 36 21.57 -5.25 -20.31
C GLU A 36 20.29 -4.44 -20.33
N ILE A 37 19.15 -5.12 -20.33
CA ILE A 37 17.81 -4.54 -20.30
C ILE A 37 17.25 -4.79 -18.89
N THR A 38 16.96 -3.71 -18.16
CA THR A 38 16.43 -3.79 -16.79
C THR A 38 14.93 -3.54 -16.81
N LYS A 39 14.13 -4.51 -16.39
CA LYS A 39 12.69 -4.33 -16.16
C LYS A 39 12.49 -3.99 -14.69
N SER A 40 11.76 -2.93 -14.37
CA SER A 40 11.55 -2.56 -12.98
C SER A 40 10.26 -1.80 -12.75
N VAL A 41 9.62 -2.07 -11.61
CA VAL A 41 8.56 -1.23 -11.04
C VAL A 41 9.11 -0.60 -9.77
N SER A 42 8.94 0.71 -9.63
CA SER A 42 9.26 1.46 -8.43
C SER A 42 8.08 2.37 -8.10
N ILE A 43 7.49 2.21 -6.92
CA ILE A 43 6.42 3.09 -6.42
C ILE A 43 6.78 3.58 -5.02
N SER A 44 6.95 4.89 -4.87
CA SER A 44 6.94 5.56 -3.58
C SER A 44 5.51 5.70 -3.11
N SER A 45 5.14 4.93 -2.09
CA SER A 45 3.77 4.96 -1.56
C SER A 45 3.41 6.34 -1.03
N THR A 46 4.36 7.05 -0.40
CA THR A 46 4.17 8.40 0.13
C THR A 46 3.84 9.41 -0.96
N ASP A 47 4.70 9.50 -1.98
CA ASP A 47 4.55 10.51 -3.03
C ASP A 47 3.32 10.24 -3.89
N PHE A 48 3.07 8.97 -4.22
CA PHE A 48 1.92 8.57 -5.01
C PHE A 48 0.60 8.81 -4.26
N ASN A 49 0.48 8.35 -3.01
CA ASN A 49 -0.75 8.54 -2.22
C ASN A 49 -1.00 10.02 -1.88
N HIS A 50 0.07 10.80 -1.66
CA HIS A 50 -0.04 12.24 -1.48
C HIS A 50 -0.69 12.89 -2.72
N ARG A 51 -0.18 12.55 -3.92
CA ARG A 51 -0.71 13.11 -5.17
C ARG A 51 -2.14 12.66 -5.44
N VAL A 52 -2.45 11.39 -5.20
CA VAL A 52 -3.82 10.85 -5.30
C VAL A 52 -4.76 11.61 -4.36
N SER A 53 -4.35 11.82 -3.10
CA SER A 53 -5.16 12.54 -2.11
C SER A 53 -5.40 14.01 -2.48
N GLU A 54 -4.38 14.70 -2.98
CA GLU A 54 -4.47 16.08 -3.43
C GLU A 54 -5.47 16.23 -4.58
N LEU A 55 -5.28 15.45 -5.65
CA LEU A 55 -6.15 15.50 -6.84
C LEU A 55 -7.57 15.02 -6.54
N SER A 56 -7.74 14.04 -5.66
CA SER A 56 -9.07 13.59 -5.25
C SER A 56 -9.85 14.71 -4.57
N LYS A 57 -9.22 15.49 -3.70
CA LYS A 57 -9.86 16.64 -3.02
C LYS A 57 -10.27 17.71 -4.01
N GLU A 58 -9.37 18.10 -4.91
CA GLU A 58 -9.67 19.09 -5.95
C GLU A 58 -10.84 18.66 -6.85
N ASN A 59 -10.90 17.38 -7.23
CA ASN A 59 -11.97 16.88 -8.08
C ASN A 59 -13.29 16.67 -7.32
N ALA A 60 -13.25 16.24 -6.06
CA ALA A 60 -14.43 16.16 -5.20
C ALA A 60 -15.07 17.54 -4.99
N GLU A 61 -14.25 18.57 -4.73
CA GLU A 61 -14.70 19.96 -4.59
C GLU A 61 -15.39 20.47 -5.87
N LYS A 62 -14.76 20.25 -7.04
CA LYS A 62 -15.34 20.63 -8.34
C LYS A 62 -16.64 19.91 -8.65
N ALA A 63 -16.76 18.65 -8.23
CA ALA A 63 -17.93 17.82 -8.46
C ALA A 63 -19.07 18.08 -7.43
N HIS A 64 -18.87 18.98 -6.46
CA HIS A 64 -19.79 19.19 -5.33
C HIS A 64 -20.15 17.90 -4.59
N VAL A 65 -19.25 16.91 -4.61
CA VAL A 65 -19.34 15.72 -3.76
C VAL A 65 -19.02 16.18 -2.34
N ASP A 66 -19.80 15.73 -1.36
CA ASP A 66 -19.66 16.15 0.04
C ASP A 66 -18.20 16.09 0.51
N THR A 67 -17.56 17.26 0.59
CA THR A 67 -16.15 17.43 0.94
C THR A 67 -15.94 17.53 2.45
N SER A 68 -16.97 17.23 3.25
CA SER A 68 -16.86 17.12 4.72
C SER A 68 -15.81 16.10 5.16
N VAL A 69 -15.35 15.24 4.24
CA VAL A 69 -14.19 14.38 4.45
C VAL A 69 -12.90 15.19 4.38
N LYS A 70 -12.42 15.68 5.52
CA LYS A 70 -11.00 16.06 5.75
C LYS A 70 -10.01 14.90 5.51
N GLY A 71 -10.50 13.74 5.10
CA GLY A 71 -9.77 12.49 4.96
C GLY A 71 -8.76 12.45 3.81
N ALA A 72 -7.94 11.41 3.86
CA ALA A 72 -7.09 11.02 2.75
C ALA A 72 -7.90 10.19 1.74
N TYR A 73 -7.38 10.05 0.52
CA TYR A 73 -7.94 9.16 -0.49
C TYR A 73 -6.91 8.09 -0.86
N ALA A 74 -7.39 6.87 -1.10
CA ALA A 74 -6.58 5.76 -1.56
C ALA A 74 -6.93 5.40 -3.01
N CYS A 75 -5.93 5.02 -3.79
CA CYS A 75 -6.12 4.51 -5.14
C CYS A 75 -6.80 3.12 -5.06
N VAL A 76 -7.94 2.96 -5.74
CA VAL A 76 -8.62 1.66 -5.86
C VAL A 76 -8.48 1.06 -7.26
N GLU A 77 -8.16 1.90 -8.25
CA GLU A 77 -7.94 1.51 -9.63
C GLU A 77 -7.07 2.54 -10.35
N ALA A 78 -6.14 2.05 -11.18
CA ALA A 78 -5.36 2.86 -12.09
C ALA A 78 -5.30 2.19 -13.47
N SER A 79 -5.37 2.99 -14.52
CA SER A 79 -5.19 2.56 -15.91
C SER A 79 -4.44 3.63 -16.71
N VAL A 80 -3.88 3.26 -17.85
CA VAL A 80 -3.23 4.20 -18.78
C VAL A 80 -3.89 4.08 -20.15
N SER A 81 -3.73 5.11 -20.98
CA SER A 81 -4.29 5.14 -22.33
C SER A 81 -3.80 3.98 -23.22
N ALA A 82 -4.62 3.66 -24.23
CA ALA A 82 -4.45 2.49 -25.07
C ALA A 82 -3.09 2.45 -25.80
N GLY A 83 -2.41 1.29 -25.74
CA GLY A 83 -1.14 1.04 -26.43
C GLY A 83 0.02 0.57 -25.52
N TYR A 84 -0.01 0.88 -24.24
CA TYR A 84 1.05 0.50 -23.28
C TYR A 84 0.64 -0.62 -22.31
N GLU A 85 -0.65 -0.89 -22.23
CA GLU A 85 -1.30 -1.88 -21.35
C GLU A 85 -0.97 -3.34 -21.67
N ASN A 86 -0.30 -3.62 -22.80
CA ASN A 86 0.19 -4.95 -23.13
C ASN A 86 1.53 -5.30 -22.46
N SER A 87 2.25 -4.32 -21.90
CA SER A 87 3.49 -4.61 -21.16
C SER A 87 3.18 -5.32 -19.85
N SER A 88 3.87 -6.42 -19.58
CA SER A 88 3.71 -7.14 -18.30
C SER A 88 4.13 -6.28 -17.12
N VAL A 89 5.15 -5.45 -17.31
CA VAL A 89 5.66 -4.52 -16.29
C VAL A 89 4.66 -3.39 -16.02
N MET A 90 3.98 -2.88 -17.06
CA MET A 90 2.89 -1.90 -16.86
C MET A 90 1.70 -2.52 -16.12
N LYS A 91 1.31 -3.76 -16.43
CA LYS A 91 0.23 -4.44 -15.69
C LYS A 91 0.58 -4.62 -14.22
N GLU A 92 1.82 -5.02 -13.93
CA GLU A 92 2.34 -5.15 -12.56
C GLU A 92 2.33 -3.81 -11.83
N LEU A 93 2.81 -2.74 -12.48
CA LEU A 93 2.75 -1.38 -11.95
C LEU A 93 1.31 -0.99 -11.58
N LEU A 94 0.37 -1.09 -12.52
CA LEU A 94 -1.03 -0.68 -12.31
C LEU A 94 -1.71 -1.49 -11.21
N ALA A 95 -1.45 -2.81 -11.15
CA ALA A 95 -1.95 -3.64 -10.06
C ALA A 95 -1.40 -3.19 -8.70
N SER A 96 -0.09 -2.90 -8.66
CA SER A 96 0.64 -2.49 -7.45
C SER A 96 0.20 -1.12 -6.90
N THR A 97 -0.38 -0.23 -7.73
CA THR A 97 -0.88 1.08 -7.27
C THR A 97 -2.00 0.98 -6.23
N LYS A 98 -2.70 -0.16 -6.12
CA LYS A 98 -3.73 -0.38 -5.09
C LYS A 98 -3.12 -0.73 -3.74
N ASP A 99 -1.96 -1.37 -3.78
CA ASP A 99 -1.26 -1.90 -2.62
C ASP A 99 -0.42 -0.81 -1.90
N THR A 100 -0.21 0.34 -2.54
CA THR A 100 0.49 1.50 -1.92
C THR A 100 -0.24 2.06 -0.71
N THR A 101 -1.51 1.70 -0.53
CA THR A 101 -2.31 2.02 0.66
C THR A 101 -1.67 1.50 1.97
N TYR A 102 -0.71 0.56 1.89
CA TYR A 102 -0.24 -0.23 3.02
C TYR A 102 1.25 -0.10 3.39
N LYS A 103 1.94 0.96 2.91
CA LYS A 103 3.30 1.36 3.32
C LYS A 103 4.42 0.33 3.13
N GLN A 104 4.65 -0.05 1.89
CA GLN A 104 5.99 -0.38 1.44
C GLN A 104 6.26 0.34 0.11
N ASP A 105 7.44 0.92 -0.03
CA ASP A 105 7.91 1.30 -1.36
C ASP A 105 8.02 0.00 -2.16
N ILE A 106 7.28 -0.06 -3.25
CA ILE A 106 7.25 -1.26 -4.09
C ILE A 106 8.43 -1.14 -5.03
N LYS A 107 9.36 -2.10 -4.95
CA LYS A 107 10.48 -2.18 -5.87
C LYS A 107 10.67 -3.61 -6.35
N THR A 108 10.34 -3.87 -7.60
CA THR A 108 10.67 -5.11 -8.31
C THR A 108 11.66 -4.79 -9.42
N THR A 109 12.64 -5.66 -9.63
CA THR A 109 13.65 -5.47 -10.67
C THR A 109 14.10 -6.82 -11.20
N SER A 110 14.19 -6.95 -12.51
CA SER A 110 14.83 -8.07 -13.21
C SER A 110 15.67 -7.54 -14.37
N SER A 111 16.67 -8.30 -14.81
CA SER A 111 17.46 -7.93 -15.98
C SER A 111 17.73 -9.10 -16.89
N GLU A 112 17.90 -8.80 -18.18
CA GLU A 112 18.30 -9.76 -19.21
C GLU A 112 19.37 -9.13 -20.09
N LYS A 113 20.35 -9.93 -20.52
CA LYS A 113 21.33 -9.50 -21.52
C LYS A 113 20.84 -9.89 -22.90
N ARG A 114 20.84 -8.94 -23.83
CA ARG A 114 20.62 -9.21 -25.26
C ARG A 114 21.88 -8.90 -26.05
N SER A 115 22.24 -9.82 -26.95
CA SER A 115 23.38 -9.67 -27.85
C SER A 115 22.92 -9.15 -29.20
N PHE A 116 23.73 -8.26 -29.79
CA PHE A 116 23.46 -7.62 -31.07
C PHE A 116 24.68 -7.68 -31.96
N LYS A 117 24.44 -7.81 -33.26
CA LYS A 117 25.46 -7.69 -34.29
C LYS A 117 25.40 -6.31 -34.91
N ILE A 118 26.56 -5.69 -35.08
CA ILE A 118 26.73 -4.36 -35.67
C ILE A 118 27.53 -4.55 -36.97
N GLY A 119 27.01 -4.04 -38.08
CA GLY A 119 27.67 -4.09 -39.37
C GLY A 119 28.96 -3.28 -39.38
N ALA A 120 29.83 -3.57 -40.34
CA ALA A 120 31.06 -2.81 -40.55
C ALA A 120 30.74 -1.35 -40.92
N GLY A 121 31.35 -0.38 -40.23
CA GLY A 121 31.12 1.04 -40.46
C GLY A 121 29.89 1.62 -39.76
N ASP A 122 29.08 0.80 -39.08
CA ASP A 122 27.82 1.24 -38.46
C ASP A 122 28.02 1.82 -37.05
N GLN A 123 27.09 2.70 -36.67
CA GLN A 123 26.93 3.18 -35.30
C GLN A 123 25.46 3.07 -34.88
N LEU A 124 25.21 2.47 -33.71
CA LEU A 124 23.88 2.19 -33.21
C LEU A 124 23.74 2.67 -31.77
N ASN A 125 22.64 3.36 -31.47
CA ASN A 125 22.27 3.73 -30.10
C ASN A 125 21.10 2.85 -29.63
N PHE A 126 21.23 2.29 -28.43
CA PHE A 126 20.25 1.40 -27.82
C PHE A 126 19.48 2.16 -26.75
N TYR A 127 18.15 2.10 -26.85
CA TYR A 127 17.24 2.78 -25.95
C TYR A 127 16.25 1.79 -25.33
N GLN A 128 15.81 2.12 -24.12
CA GLN A 128 14.76 1.42 -23.41
C GLN A 128 13.67 2.40 -22.99
N ARG A 129 12.42 1.97 -23.05
CA ARG A 129 11.29 2.80 -22.69
C ARG A 129 11.13 2.90 -21.17
N VAL A 130 10.89 4.12 -20.66
CA VAL A 130 10.70 4.41 -19.23
C VAL A 130 9.41 5.22 -19.06
N PHE A 131 8.58 4.79 -18.12
CA PHE A 131 7.38 5.48 -17.67
C PHE A 131 7.63 6.11 -16.29
N GLU A 132 7.34 7.40 -16.15
CA GLU A 132 7.56 8.16 -14.93
C GLU A 132 6.33 8.98 -14.58
N GLY A 133 6.00 9.05 -13.30
CA GLY A 133 4.91 9.85 -12.76
C GLY A 133 5.16 10.19 -11.29
N PRO A 134 4.24 10.90 -10.63
CA PRO A 134 4.35 11.23 -9.21
C PRO A 134 4.52 9.96 -8.36
N GLY A 135 5.70 9.80 -7.75
CA GLY A 135 6.04 8.61 -6.96
C GLY A 135 6.18 7.32 -7.77
N ILE A 136 6.12 7.34 -9.10
CA ILE A 136 6.17 6.14 -9.95
C ILE A 136 7.35 6.22 -10.91
N SER A 137 8.12 5.14 -11.01
CA SER A 137 9.10 4.94 -12.08
C SER A 137 9.10 3.49 -12.54
N CYS A 138 9.00 3.28 -13.84
CA CYS A 138 8.89 1.96 -14.44
C CYS A 138 9.78 1.85 -15.68
N ARG A 139 10.61 0.80 -15.74
CA ARG A 139 11.43 0.48 -16.92
C ARG A 139 10.80 -0.69 -17.65
N LEU A 140 10.41 -0.46 -18.90
CA LEU A 140 9.65 -1.41 -19.71
C LEU A 140 10.56 -2.33 -20.51
N GLU A 141 10.04 -3.49 -20.91
CA GLU A 141 10.71 -4.43 -21.81
C GLU A 141 10.88 -3.91 -23.26
N MET A 142 10.23 -2.78 -23.58
CA MET A 142 10.26 -2.17 -24.91
C MET A 142 11.62 -1.48 -25.16
N THR A 143 12.29 -1.89 -26.23
CA THR A 143 13.60 -1.36 -26.64
C THR A 143 13.58 -0.87 -28.08
N GLN A 144 14.41 0.12 -28.39
CA GLN A 144 14.61 0.61 -29.75
C GLN A 144 16.10 0.77 -30.06
N VAL A 145 16.49 0.41 -31.28
CA VAL A 145 17.80 0.72 -31.84
C VAL A 145 17.63 1.87 -32.83
N SER A 146 18.44 2.91 -32.72
CA SER A 146 18.33 4.10 -33.58
C SER A 146 19.70 4.68 -33.91
N SER A 147 19.83 5.25 -35.11
CA SER A 147 20.96 6.10 -35.48
C SER A 147 20.84 7.52 -34.92
N ASN A 148 19.63 7.95 -34.51
CA ASN A 148 19.43 9.23 -33.82
C ASN A 148 20.02 9.16 -32.41
N PRO A 149 21.08 9.93 -32.07
CA PRO A 149 21.70 9.90 -30.76
C PRO A 149 20.85 10.56 -29.66
N ASN A 150 19.85 11.35 -30.03
CA ASN A 150 19.10 12.26 -29.15
C ASN A 150 17.67 11.80 -28.87
N LEU A 151 17.35 10.51 -29.10
CA LEU A 151 16.01 9.96 -28.87
C LEU A 151 15.54 10.13 -27.41
N GLU A 152 16.47 10.30 -26.47
CA GLU A 152 16.18 10.57 -25.06
C GLU A 152 15.53 11.94 -24.78
N SER A 153 15.63 12.88 -25.74
CA SER A 153 14.95 14.17 -25.65
C SER A 153 13.48 14.10 -26.08
N GLU A 154 13.07 13.01 -26.71
CA GLU A 154 11.67 12.75 -27.06
C GLU A 154 10.92 12.21 -25.84
N TYR A 155 9.79 12.86 -25.52
CA TYR A 155 8.87 12.39 -24.48
C TYR A 155 7.42 12.51 -24.94
N GLU A 156 6.61 11.57 -24.49
CA GLU A 156 5.17 11.54 -24.68
C GLU A 156 4.49 11.78 -23.33
N LYS A 157 3.48 12.65 -23.33
CA LYS A 157 2.59 12.78 -22.16
C LYS A 157 1.61 11.62 -22.18
N VAL A 158 1.55 10.89 -21.07
CA VAL A 158 0.63 9.78 -20.88
C VAL A 158 -0.25 10.11 -19.68
N MET A 159 -1.57 10.01 -19.84
CA MET A 159 -2.49 10.18 -18.72
C MET A 159 -2.72 8.83 -18.07
N MET A 160 -2.54 8.78 -16.75
CA MET A 160 -2.95 7.66 -15.93
C MET A 160 -4.30 8.00 -15.30
N HIS A 161 -5.35 7.31 -15.71
CA HIS A 161 -6.68 7.44 -15.15
C HIS A 161 -6.72 6.72 -13.81
N VAL A 162 -7.12 7.43 -12.75
CA VAL A 162 -7.18 6.90 -11.39
C VAL A 162 -8.60 7.04 -10.86
N ARG A 163 -9.11 5.94 -10.28
CA ARG A 163 -10.28 5.98 -9.40
C ARG A 163 -9.80 5.88 -7.96
N ALA A 164 -10.18 6.85 -7.15
CA ALA A 164 -9.82 6.93 -5.75
C ALA A 164 -11.06 6.92 -4.85
N ARG A 165 -10.88 6.40 -3.63
CA ARG A 165 -11.94 6.34 -2.62
C ARG A 165 -11.46 7.03 -1.33
N PRO A 166 -12.36 7.72 -0.61
CA PRO A 166 -12.08 8.18 0.75
C PRO A 166 -11.57 7.05 1.65
N GLN A 167 -10.40 7.24 2.25
CA GLN A 167 -9.80 6.30 3.17
C GLN A 167 -10.50 6.40 4.52
N ARG A 168 -10.95 5.25 5.03
CA ARG A 168 -11.49 5.12 6.39
C ARG A 168 -10.37 4.73 7.34
N PHE A 169 -10.38 5.28 8.54
CA PHE A 169 -9.42 5.02 9.59
C PHE A 169 -10.13 4.51 10.84
N ILE A 170 -9.42 3.76 11.68
CA ILE A 170 -9.91 3.44 13.02
C ILE A 170 -9.62 4.66 13.91
N LYS A 171 -10.69 5.25 14.45
CA LYS A 171 -10.63 6.35 15.41
C LYS A 171 -10.26 5.82 16.78
N SER A 172 -10.98 4.80 17.26
CA SER A 172 -10.79 4.23 18.59
C SER A 172 -11.16 2.75 18.59
N MET A 173 -10.80 2.05 19.66
CA MET A 173 -11.20 0.66 19.90
C MET A 173 -12.08 0.59 21.15
N ASP A 174 -13.34 0.21 20.99
CA ASP A 174 -14.25 -0.12 22.09
C ASP A 174 -14.23 -1.64 22.36
N VAL A 175 -14.89 -2.06 23.42
CA VAL A 175 -15.07 -3.46 23.82
C VAL A 175 -16.56 -3.75 23.99
N ALA A 176 -16.99 -4.91 23.52
CA ALA A 176 -18.32 -5.44 23.73
C ALA A 176 -18.26 -6.77 24.48
N TRP A 177 -19.26 -7.01 25.32
CA TRP A 177 -19.43 -8.27 26.05
C TRP A 177 -20.74 -8.93 25.67
N GLY A 178 -20.75 -10.26 25.66
CA GLY A 178 -21.93 -11.08 25.43
C GLY A 178 -21.98 -12.30 26.34
N GLU A 179 -23.17 -12.85 26.53
CA GLU A 179 -23.35 -14.12 27.25
C GLU A 179 -23.16 -15.32 26.34
N ARG A 180 -23.33 -15.12 25.03
CA ARG A 180 -23.22 -16.14 23.99
C ARG A 180 -22.46 -15.59 22.79
N GLU A 181 -21.81 -16.48 22.03
CA GLU A 181 -21.12 -16.12 20.79
C GLU A 181 -22.03 -15.37 19.78
N VAL A 182 -23.33 -15.66 19.77
CA VAL A 182 -24.29 -14.99 18.87
C VAL A 182 -24.59 -13.53 19.25
N ASP A 183 -24.21 -13.10 20.45
CA ASP A 183 -24.37 -11.72 20.91
C ASP A 183 -23.23 -10.82 20.37
N ARG A 184 -22.33 -11.37 19.54
CA ARG A 184 -21.22 -10.68 18.90
C ARG A 184 -21.70 -9.49 18.05
N PRO A 185 -21.07 -8.30 18.18
CA PRO A 185 -21.36 -7.15 17.33
C PRO A 185 -21.11 -7.45 15.86
N GLU A 186 -21.73 -6.72 14.94
CA GLU A 186 -21.46 -6.88 13.50
C GLU A 186 -20.08 -6.36 13.10
N ASN A 187 -19.61 -5.28 13.73
CA ASN A 187 -18.40 -4.55 13.36
C ASN A 187 -17.22 -4.80 14.32
N TYR A 188 -16.95 -6.07 14.65
CA TYR A 188 -15.87 -6.45 15.57
C TYR A 188 -14.54 -6.72 14.83
N VAL A 189 -13.43 -6.75 15.58
CA VAL A 189 -12.11 -7.14 15.06
C VAL A 189 -12.07 -8.64 14.82
N HIS A 190 -11.84 -9.05 13.57
CA HIS A 190 -11.72 -10.46 13.21
C HIS A 190 -10.33 -11.02 13.54
N GLU A 191 -10.28 -12.33 13.85
CA GLU A 191 -9.04 -13.10 13.88
C GLU A 191 -8.57 -13.39 12.44
N LEU A 192 -7.26 -13.37 12.22
CA LEU A 192 -6.65 -13.39 10.89
C LEU A 192 -6.84 -14.72 10.14
N GLU A 193 -6.80 -15.85 10.83
CA GLU A 193 -6.82 -17.21 10.27
C GLU A 193 -8.14 -17.94 10.58
N GLU A 194 -9.25 -17.19 10.64
CA GLU A 194 -10.59 -17.70 10.95
C GLU A 194 -10.72 -18.33 12.35
N GLY A 195 -9.78 -18.02 13.26
CA GLY A 195 -9.89 -18.36 14.67
C GLY A 195 -10.98 -17.59 15.39
N SER A 196 -11.19 -17.92 16.67
CA SER A 196 -12.13 -17.17 17.49
C SER A 196 -11.62 -15.76 17.77
N ALA A 197 -12.46 -14.77 17.48
CA ALA A 197 -12.25 -13.37 17.83
C ALA A 197 -12.65 -13.02 19.27
N ASP A 198 -13.23 -13.98 19.99
CA ASP A 198 -13.47 -13.84 21.42
C ASP A 198 -12.13 -13.81 22.17
N THR A 199 -11.83 -12.69 22.84
CA THR A 199 -10.60 -12.54 23.62
C THR A 199 -10.57 -13.45 24.84
N ASN A 200 -11.72 -14.02 25.23
CA ASN A 200 -11.84 -15.04 26.25
C ASN A 200 -11.90 -16.48 25.71
N CYS A 201 -11.73 -16.71 24.41
CA CYS A 201 -11.79 -18.06 23.85
C CYS A 201 -10.81 -19.00 24.56
N GLY A 202 -11.30 -20.14 25.05
CA GLY A 202 -10.52 -21.10 25.85
C GLY A 202 -10.51 -20.80 27.35
N HIS A 203 -11.17 -19.73 27.79
CA HIS A 203 -11.35 -19.35 29.19
C HIS A 203 -12.83 -19.31 29.57
N LYS A 204 -13.10 -19.27 30.88
CA LYS A 204 -14.46 -19.02 31.40
C LYS A 204 -14.78 -17.53 31.35
N GLY A 205 -16.04 -17.16 31.58
CA GLY A 205 -16.48 -15.77 31.65
C GLY A 205 -17.43 -15.41 30.51
N HIS A 206 -17.53 -14.12 30.23
CA HIS A 206 -18.31 -13.62 29.10
C HIS A 206 -17.52 -13.79 27.80
N TYR A 207 -18.23 -13.76 26.67
CA TYR A 207 -17.62 -13.55 25.37
C TYR A 207 -17.25 -12.08 25.23
N VAL A 208 -16.07 -11.78 24.70
CA VAL A 208 -15.52 -10.43 24.66
C VAL A 208 -14.91 -10.13 23.29
N TRP A 209 -15.35 -9.03 22.67
CA TRP A 209 -14.85 -8.61 21.36
C TRP A 209 -14.38 -7.17 21.38
N MET A 210 -13.34 -6.90 20.59
CA MET A 210 -12.92 -5.54 20.27
C MET A 210 -13.77 -4.99 19.11
N VAL A 211 -14.18 -3.74 19.21
CA VAL A 211 -15.09 -3.08 18.26
C VAL A 211 -14.48 -1.76 17.78
N PRO A 212 -13.95 -1.69 16.55
CA PRO A 212 -13.42 -0.44 16.01
C PRO A 212 -14.52 0.60 15.78
N GLU A 213 -14.27 1.81 16.29
CA GLU A 213 -14.97 3.02 15.87
C GLU A 213 -14.24 3.58 14.65
N TRP A 214 -14.96 3.82 13.56
CA TRP A 214 -14.36 4.27 12.30
C TRP A 214 -14.61 5.77 12.07
N THR A 215 -13.63 6.44 11.47
CA THR A 215 -13.71 7.83 11.04
C THR A 215 -13.15 8.02 9.63
N TYR A 216 -13.62 9.05 8.94
CA TYR A 216 -13.00 9.57 7.72
C TYR A 216 -12.11 10.79 8.01
N ASN A 217 -12.15 11.32 9.23
CA ASN A 217 -11.30 12.43 9.64
C ASN A 217 -9.92 11.90 10.07
N ARG A 218 -8.90 12.16 9.26
CA ARG A 218 -7.51 11.74 9.53
C ARG A 218 -6.99 12.28 10.87
N ASP A 219 -7.45 13.44 11.30
CA ASP A 219 -6.99 14.08 12.54
C ASP A 219 -7.54 13.39 13.79
N GLU A 220 -8.66 12.67 13.67
CA GLU A 220 -9.26 11.87 14.75
C GLU A 220 -8.78 10.42 14.76
N ALA A 221 -8.08 9.99 13.70
CA ALA A 221 -7.68 8.61 13.57
C ALA A 221 -6.59 8.21 14.58
N ALA A 222 -6.64 6.97 15.03
CA ALA A 222 -5.64 6.37 15.90
C ALA A 222 -4.30 6.26 15.16
N THR A 223 -3.21 6.38 15.89
CA THR A 223 -1.85 6.12 15.40
C THR A 223 -1.35 4.74 15.81
N SER A 224 -1.81 4.23 16.96
CA SER A 224 -1.47 2.91 17.47
C SER A 224 -2.44 2.46 18.56
N PHE A 225 -2.35 1.17 18.91
CA PHE A 225 -3.02 0.58 20.07
C PHE A 225 -2.01 -0.06 21.02
N ASP A 226 -2.30 -0.01 22.32
CA ASP A 226 -1.57 -0.76 23.35
C ASP A 226 -2.53 -1.51 24.27
N ILE A 227 -2.02 -2.57 24.91
CA ILE A 227 -2.77 -3.36 25.88
C ILE A 227 -2.16 -3.18 27.26
N GLN A 228 -2.94 -2.59 28.16
CA GLN A 228 -2.58 -2.46 29.56
C GLN A 228 -3.15 -3.64 30.35
N ILE A 229 -2.31 -4.29 31.15
CA ILE A 229 -2.70 -5.38 32.06
C ILE A 229 -2.42 -4.94 33.50
N GLY A 230 -3.42 -5.00 34.38
CA GLY A 230 -3.24 -4.55 35.76
C GLY A 230 -4.50 -4.53 36.62
N ALA A 231 -4.56 -3.53 37.51
CA ALA A 231 -5.68 -3.31 38.42
C ALA A 231 -6.96 -2.88 37.69
N GLU A 232 -8.09 -2.99 38.40
CA GLU A 232 -9.39 -2.53 37.90
C GLU A 232 -9.36 -1.03 37.58
N SER A 233 -9.94 -0.66 36.44
CA SER A 233 -10.11 0.70 35.98
C SER A 233 -11.61 0.93 35.77
N PRO A 234 -12.27 1.78 36.58
CA PRO A 234 -13.73 1.91 36.57
C PRO A 234 -14.28 2.52 35.27
N ASN A 235 -13.44 3.17 34.48
CA ASN A 235 -13.83 3.87 33.25
C ASN A 235 -13.49 3.09 31.97
N MET A 236 -13.02 1.85 32.09
CA MET A 236 -12.59 1.05 30.95
C MET A 236 -13.26 -0.31 30.97
N LYS A 237 -13.56 -0.81 29.77
CA LYS A 237 -14.13 -2.14 29.59
C LYS A 237 -13.01 -3.17 29.53
N ASP A 238 -13.06 -4.11 30.47
CA ASP A 238 -12.14 -5.23 30.56
C ASP A 238 -12.25 -6.20 29.37
N LEU A 239 -11.12 -6.51 28.76
CA LEU A 239 -10.94 -7.52 27.71
C LEU A 239 -10.94 -8.96 28.24
N ALA A 240 -10.99 -9.15 29.56
CA ALA A 240 -11.07 -10.46 30.21
C ALA A 240 -12.31 -10.61 31.11
N LYS A 241 -13.40 -9.92 30.77
CA LYS A 241 -14.60 -9.84 31.61
C LYS A 241 -15.09 -11.22 32.05
N GLY A 242 -15.13 -11.44 33.37
CA GLY A 242 -15.63 -12.67 33.98
C GLY A 242 -14.68 -13.87 33.94
N ALA A 243 -13.48 -13.73 33.36
CA ALA A 243 -12.51 -14.82 33.29
C ALA A 243 -11.58 -14.92 34.51
N GLY A 244 -11.58 -13.90 35.36
CA GLY A 244 -10.68 -13.77 36.50
C GLY A 244 -9.25 -13.37 36.12
N GLY A 245 -8.39 -13.19 37.13
CA GLY A 245 -7.03 -12.67 36.97
C GLY A 245 -6.97 -11.14 36.90
N ALA A 246 -5.82 -10.60 36.46
CA ALA A 246 -5.65 -9.16 36.25
C ALA A 246 -6.58 -8.65 35.13
N PHE A 247 -7.00 -7.40 35.18
CA PHE A 247 -7.83 -6.78 34.15
C PHE A 247 -7.00 -6.36 32.94
N ARG A 248 -7.64 -6.24 31.77
CA ARG A 248 -6.98 -5.92 30.50
C ARG A 248 -7.74 -4.85 29.76
N TYR A 249 -7.03 -3.85 29.25
CA TYR A 249 -7.66 -2.73 28.55
C TYR A 249 -6.92 -2.39 27.27
N VAL A 250 -7.68 -2.06 26.23
CA VAL A 250 -7.14 -1.48 25.00
C VAL A 250 -7.06 0.03 25.13
N HIS A 251 -5.87 0.58 24.88
CA HIS A 251 -5.64 2.01 24.79
C HIS A 251 -5.45 2.41 23.33
N THR A 252 -6.12 3.48 22.95
CA THR A 252 -5.94 4.12 21.65
C THR A 252 -4.99 5.30 21.82
N ALA A 253 -3.94 5.36 21.00
CA ALA A 253 -3.05 6.50 20.94
C ALA A 253 -3.40 7.42 19.76
N HIS A 254 -3.32 8.73 19.99
CA HIS A 254 -3.43 9.76 18.97
C HIS A 254 -2.20 10.66 19.06
N ASP A 255 -1.30 10.53 18.08
CA ASP A 255 -0.12 11.39 17.96
C ASP A 255 -0.24 12.27 16.71
N GLY A 256 -0.34 13.59 16.95
CA GLY A 256 -0.42 14.58 15.88
C GLY A 256 0.89 14.76 15.09
N TYR A 257 2.03 14.35 15.63
CA TYR A 257 3.33 14.42 14.96
C TYR A 257 3.64 13.18 14.14
N ASN A 258 3.06 12.04 14.51
CA ASN A 258 3.11 10.85 13.72
C ASN A 258 2.21 11.05 12.48
N PRO A 259 2.68 10.90 11.24
CA PRO A 259 1.82 11.01 10.05
C PRO A 259 0.97 9.75 9.81
N GLU A 260 1.30 8.63 10.45
CA GLU A 260 0.68 7.32 10.21
C GLU A 260 -0.70 7.22 10.87
N ARG A 261 -1.68 6.60 10.20
CA ARG A 261 -3.02 6.37 10.78
C ARG A 261 -3.48 4.94 10.61
N VAL A 262 -4.06 4.36 11.65
CA VAL A 262 -4.54 2.98 11.62
C VAL A 262 -5.73 2.85 10.67
N VAL A 263 -5.65 1.93 9.72
CA VAL A 263 -6.69 1.65 8.71
C VAL A 263 -7.28 0.26 8.83
N ASP A 264 -6.64 -0.65 9.55
CA ASP A 264 -7.14 -1.99 9.77
C ASP A 264 -6.60 -2.59 11.06
N ALA A 265 -7.35 -3.53 11.65
CA ALA A 265 -6.95 -4.27 12.84
C ALA A 265 -7.41 -5.73 12.75
N ARG A 266 -6.58 -6.65 13.21
CA ARG A 266 -6.86 -8.10 13.28
C ARG A 266 -6.32 -8.69 14.57
N LEU A 267 -6.95 -9.75 15.05
CA LEU A 267 -6.41 -10.59 16.11
C LEU A 267 -5.54 -11.69 15.51
N ILE A 268 -4.44 -12.03 16.18
CA ILE A 268 -3.51 -13.08 15.77
C ILE A 268 -3.23 -14.00 16.96
N ARG A 269 -3.39 -15.31 16.75
CA ARG A 269 -3.09 -16.33 17.77
C ARG A 269 -1.79 -17.11 17.52
N THR A 270 -1.27 -17.08 16.29
CA THR A 270 -0.12 -17.89 15.86
C THR A 270 1.24 -17.32 16.29
N GLY A 271 1.29 -16.08 16.76
CA GLY A 271 2.51 -15.45 17.27
C GLY A 271 2.40 -13.92 17.31
N PRO A 272 3.42 -13.24 17.88
CA PRO A 272 3.44 -11.79 17.93
C PRO A 272 3.52 -11.20 16.51
N PRO A 273 2.84 -10.08 16.23
CA PRO A 273 2.92 -9.41 14.94
C PRO A 273 4.33 -8.85 14.72
N LEU A 274 4.82 -8.95 13.48
CA LEU A 274 6.14 -8.44 13.10
C LEU A 274 6.20 -6.91 13.05
N ILE A 275 5.09 -6.26 12.71
CA ILE A 275 4.95 -4.81 12.59
C ILE A 275 3.56 -4.44 13.09
N GLY A 276 3.47 -3.39 13.93
CA GLY A 276 2.19 -2.87 14.41
C GLY A 276 1.40 -3.88 15.22
N GLY A 277 1.53 -3.84 16.54
CA GLY A 277 0.66 -4.64 17.38
C GLY A 277 0.92 -4.50 18.87
N SER A 278 0.05 -5.15 19.64
CA SER A 278 0.09 -5.14 21.09
C SER A 278 1.04 -6.21 21.65
N ARG A 279 1.27 -6.13 22.96
CA ARG A 279 1.68 -7.30 23.74
C ARG A 279 0.61 -8.40 23.73
N ASP A 280 0.96 -9.57 24.26
CA ASP A 280 0.02 -10.68 24.43
C ASP A 280 -1.13 -10.28 25.38
N ILE A 281 -2.34 -10.27 24.84
CA ILE A 281 -3.58 -10.02 25.58
C ILE A 281 -3.78 -11.12 26.62
N ASN A 282 -3.44 -12.37 26.32
CA ASN A 282 -3.63 -13.49 27.25
C ASN A 282 -2.51 -13.65 28.29
N GLN A 283 -1.57 -12.70 28.35
CA GLN A 283 -0.44 -12.76 29.28
C GLN A 283 -0.93 -12.98 30.73
N GLY A 284 -0.38 -14.01 31.37
CA GLY A 284 -0.69 -14.39 32.75
C GLY A 284 -1.97 -15.22 32.96
N ARG A 285 -2.68 -15.63 31.89
CA ARG A 285 -3.85 -16.54 31.98
C ARG A 285 -3.56 -17.98 31.54
N GLY A 286 -2.41 -18.21 30.91
CA GLY A 286 -2.12 -19.48 30.23
C GLY A 286 -2.98 -19.67 28.98
N GLY A 287 -2.92 -20.84 28.36
CA GLY A 287 -3.61 -21.11 27.09
C GLY A 287 -2.88 -20.54 25.88
N ASP A 288 -3.64 -20.16 24.85
CA ASP A 288 -3.09 -19.64 23.60
C ASP A 288 -2.74 -18.15 23.71
N PHE A 289 -1.74 -17.72 22.94
CA PHE A 289 -1.42 -16.31 22.78
C PHE A 289 -2.51 -15.59 21.98
N LEU A 290 -2.67 -14.29 22.24
CA LEU A 290 -3.56 -13.45 21.47
C LEU A 290 -2.99 -12.04 21.35
N TYR A 291 -2.78 -11.56 20.12
CA TYR A 291 -2.24 -10.24 19.86
C TYR A 291 -3.22 -9.42 19.02
N LEU A 292 -3.33 -8.13 19.30
CA LEU A 292 -3.95 -7.16 18.40
C LEU A 292 -2.89 -6.67 17.43
N ALA A 293 -3.02 -7.00 16.15
CA ALA A 293 -2.21 -6.47 15.07
C ALA A 293 -2.98 -5.37 14.33
N TYR A 294 -2.27 -4.37 13.82
CA TYR A 294 -2.91 -3.30 13.06
C TYR A 294 -2.05 -2.79 11.92
N LYS A 295 -2.72 -2.27 10.89
CA LYS A 295 -2.10 -1.70 9.68
C LYS A 295 -2.29 -0.19 9.68
N VAL A 296 -1.27 0.53 9.21
CA VAL A 296 -1.28 1.99 9.10
C VAL A 296 -1.20 2.46 7.65
N PHE A 297 -1.76 3.64 7.39
CA PHE A 297 -1.70 4.42 6.15
C PHE A 297 -0.74 5.61 6.33
#